data_AF-A0AA90ZW45-F1
#
_entry.id   AF-A0AA90ZW45-F1
#
_cell.length_a   1.000
_cell.length_b   1.000
_cell.length_c   1.000
_cell.angle_alpha   90.00
_cell.angle_beta   90.00
_cell.angle_gamma   90.00
#
_symmetry.space_group_name_H-M   'P 1'
#
loop_
_entity.id
_entity.type
_entity.pdbx_description
1 polymer ?
#
loop_
_entity_poly.entity_id
_entity_poly.type
_entity_poly.pdbx_seq_one_letter_code
_entity_poly.pdbx_strand_id
1 'polypeptide(L)'
;MKKGAGQLVDGSVYLDANLDESLFLTPVDTTKRVSDYMIDLRSKEVRDVKILIPEKMEVSSLPAPYQIHTAWVDFCRTYSQTGNQIVMHKECVIHHRRVPRSEIPAWNKIISDWGAACNEQVVLKEK
;
A
#
# COMPACT_ATOMS: atom_id res chain seq x y z
N MET A 1 -10.61 -13.20 -4.24
CA MET A 1 -10.68 -12.40 -5.48
C MET A 1 -10.80 -10.95 -5.10
N LYS A 2 -9.78 -10.11 -5.34
CA LYS A 2 -9.96 -8.66 -5.28
C LYS A 2 -11.07 -8.28 -6.27
N LYS A 3 -12.01 -7.43 -5.85
CA LYS A 3 -12.97 -6.75 -6.76
C LYS A 3 -12.15 -6.07 -7.87
N GLY A 4 -12.74 -5.93 -9.06
CA GLY A 4 -12.02 -5.43 -10.25
C GLY A 4 -11.19 -4.17 -9.96
N ALA A 5 -10.07 -4.02 -10.66
CA ALA A 5 -9.07 -2.96 -10.45
C ALA A 5 -9.61 -1.52 -10.66
N GLY A 6 -10.89 -1.37 -11.01
CA GLY A 6 -11.55 -0.08 -11.03
C GLY A 6 -13.08 -0.16 -10.94
N GLN A 7 -13.69 0.96 -10.55
CA GLN A 7 -15.14 1.15 -10.49
C GLN A 7 -15.52 2.49 -11.12
N LEU A 8 -16.56 2.49 -11.97
CA LEU A 8 -17.18 3.70 -12.50
C LEU A 8 -18.31 4.15 -11.55
N VAL A 9 -18.26 5.39 -11.10
CA VAL A 9 -19.29 6.03 -10.26
C VAL A 9 -19.46 7.46 -10.75
N ASP A 10 -20.67 7.83 -11.20
CA ASP A 10 -21.03 9.19 -11.62
C ASP A 10 -20.04 9.83 -12.61
N GLY A 11 -19.61 9.06 -13.61
CA GLY A 11 -18.65 9.53 -14.64
C GLY A 11 -17.18 9.59 -14.18
N SER A 12 -16.89 9.24 -12.93
CA SER A 12 -15.53 9.11 -12.39
C SER A 12 -15.12 7.64 -12.28
N VAL A 13 -13.87 7.33 -12.64
CA VAL A 13 -13.27 6.01 -12.50
C VAL A 13 -12.31 6.00 -11.32
N TYR A 14 -12.59 5.15 -10.35
CA TYR A 14 -11.76 4.91 -9.19
C TYR A 14 -10.92 3.67 -9.44
N LEU A 15 -9.59 3.80 -9.46
CA LEU A 15 -8.65 2.74 -9.78
C LEU A 15 -7.85 2.33 -8.54
N ASP A 16 -7.76 1.03 -8.29
CA ASP A 16 -6.88 0.45 -7.27
C ASP A 16 -5.55 0.05 -7.91
N ALA A 17 -4.46 0.72 -7.52
CA ALA A 17 -3.10 0.41 -7.99
C ALA A 17 -2.40 -0.63 -7.10
N ASN A 18 -2.95 -0.96 -5.93
CA ASN A 18 -2.42 -1.98 -5.05
C ASN A 18 -2.92 -3.36 -5.50
N LEU A 19 -2.28 -3.91 -6.53
CA LEU A 19 -2.72 -5.14 -7.17
C LEU A 19 -2.32 -6.41 -6.39
N ASP A 20 -1.39 -6.31 -5.45
CA ASP A 20 -0.88 -7.43 -4.66
C ASP A 20 -1.24 -7.36 -3.17
N GLU A 21 -1.10 -8.49 -2.49
CA GLU A 21 -1.09 -8.57 -1.03
C GLU A 21 0.35 -8.82 -0.60
N SER A 22 0.75 -8.29 0.56
CA SER A 22 2.08 -8.58 1.09
C SER A 22 2.16 -10.05 1.53
N LEU A 23 3.24 -10.73 1.15
CA LEU A 23 3.49 -12.11 1.57
C LEU A 23 4.01 -12.21 3.01
N PHE A 24 4.58 -11.13 3.55
CA PHE A 24 5.30 -11.14 4.82
C PHE A 24 4.62 -10.30 5.92
N LEU A 25 3.66 -9.46 5.55
CA LEU A 25 3.06 -8.49 6.45
C LEU A 25 1.59 -8.81 6.69
N THR A 26 1.32 -9.52 7.78
CA THR A 26 -0.04 -9.73 8.29
C THR A 26 -0.14 -9.23 9.74
N PRO A 27 -1.29 -8.66 10.14
CA PRO A 27 -1.53 -8.34 11.54
C PRO A 27 -1.41 -9.60 12.40
N VAL A 28 -0.77 -9.46 13.55
CA VAL A 28 -0.54 -10.55 14.49
C VAL A 28 -1.76 -10.70 15.42
N ASP A 29 -2.32 -11.90 15.50
CA ASP A 29 -3.33 -12.21 16.53
C ASP A 29 -2.68 -12.20 17.92
N THR A 30 -3.17 -11.30 18.79
CA THR A 30 -2.68 -11.10 20.15
C THR A 30 -3.48 -11.86 21.22
N THR A 31 -4.62 -12.47 20.90
CA THR A 31 -5.60 -12.99 21.88
C THR A 31 -5.02 -14.01 22.86
N LYS A 32 -4.10 -14.86 22.40
CA LYS A 32 -3.44 -15.90 23.22
C LYS A 32 -1.90 -15.80 23.21
N ARG A 33 -1.35 -14.71 22.68
CA ARG A 33 0.09 -14.61 22.41
C ARG A 33 0.88 -14.27 23.67
N VAL A 34 1.84 -15.14 24.00
CA VAL A 34 2.75 -14.99 25.15
C VAL A 34 4.20 -14.71 24.77
N SER A 35 4.53 -14.79 23.47
CA SER A 35 5.88 -14.59 22.93
C SER A 35 5.95 -13.44 21.94
N ASP A 36 7.16 -12.92 21.75
CA ASP A 36 7.49 -11.98 20.69
C ASP A 36 7.11 -12.53 19.31
N TYR A 37 6.85 -11.62 18.38
CA TYR A 37 6.60 -11.96 16.99
C TYR A 37 7.89 -11.87 16.18
N MET A 38 8.09 -12.85 15.30
CA MET A 38 9.24 -12.93 14.40
C MET A 38 8.74 -12.85 12.97
N ILE A 39 9.10 -11.77 12.29
CA ILE A 39 8.89 -11.61 10.86
C ILE A 39 9.79 -12.61 10.12
N ASP A 40 9.26 -13.24 9.08
CA ASP A 40 9.90 -14.39 8.43
C ASP A 40 11.29 -14.07 7.88
N LEU A 41 11.46 -12.88 7.29
CA LEU A 41 12.73 -12.50 6.67
C LEU A 41 12.92 -10.98 6.64
N ARG A 42 14.19 -10.58 6.54
CA ARG A 42 14.54 -9.22 6.10
C ARG A 42 14.37 -9.19 4.59
N SER A 43 13.69 -8.19 4.07
CA SER A 43 13.44 -8.03 2.65
C SER A 43 13.38 -6.57 2.26
N LYS A 44 13.54 -6.35 0.96
CA LYS A 44 13.12 -5.13 0.27
C LYS A 44 12.24 -5.55 -0.89
N GLU A 45 10.98 -5.16 -0.84
CA GLU A 45 10.01 -5.36 -1.91
C GLU A 45 9.76 -4.02 -2.59
N VAL A 46 9.94 -3.98 -3.90
CA VAL A 46 9.63 -2.82 -4.73
C VAL A 46 8.60 -3.23 -5.79
N ARG A 47 7.61 -2.37 -6.00
CA ARG A 47 6.55 -2.54 -7.00
C ARG A 47 6.31 -1.22 -7.71
N ASP A 48 6.42 -1.26 -9.03
CA ASP A 48 6.00 -0.17 -9.89
C ASP A 48 4.77 -0.62 -10.69
N VAL A 49 3.67 0.11 -10.56
CA VAL A 49 2.43 -0.13 -11.31
C VAL A 49 2.19 1.04 -12.24
N LYS A 50 2.06 0.75 -13.53
CA LYS A 50 1.82 1.74 -14.58
C LYS A 50 0.35 1.69 -15.00
N ILE A 51 -0.30 2.83 -14.98
CA ILE A 51 -1.69 3.01 -15.41
C ILE A 51 -1.68 3.94 -16.61
N LEU A 52 -2.25 3.48 -17.73
CA LEU A 52 -2.46 4.31 -18.91
C LEU A 52 -3.82 5.00 -18.80
N ILE A 53 -3.81 6.33 -18.93
CA ILE A 53 -5.00 7.17 -18.91
C ILE A 53 -5.65 7.12 -20.30
N PRO A 54 -6.92 6.70 -20.42
CA PRO A 54 -7.65 6.74 -21.69
C PRO A 54 -7.77 8.15 -22.27
N GLU A 55 -7.82 8.30 -23.59
CA GLU A 55 -7.79 9.61 -24.27
C GLU A 55 -8.88 10.60 -23.82
N LYS A 56 -10.07 10.09 -23.44
CA LYS A 56 -11.22 10.88 -23.02
C LYS A 56 -11.28 11.14 -21.51
N MET A 57 -10.25 10.75 -20.77
CA MET A 57 -10.17 10.92 -19.33
C MET A 57 -8.96 11.76 -18.92
N GLU A 58 -9.06 12.36 -17.75
CA GLU A 58 -7.97 13.06 -17.07
C GLU A 58 -7.90 12.67 -15.60
N VAL A 59 -6.76 12.93 -14.97
CA VAL A 59 -6.55 12.67 -13.55
C VAL A 59 -7.31 13.71 -12.74
N SER A 60 -8.28 13.23 -11.95
CA SER A 60 -9.00 14.06 -10.99
C SER A 60 -8.19 14.21 -9.71
N SER A 61 -7.69 13.10 -9.17
CA SER A 61 -6.84 13.10 -7.97
C SER A 61 -5.88 11.90 -7.94
N LEU A 62 -4.74 12.15 -7.32
CA LEU A 62 -3.79 11.12 -6.90
C LEU A 62 -3.77 11.06 -5.38
N PRO A 63 -3.65 9.86 -4.79
CA PRO A 63 -3.35 9.72 -3.38
C PRO A 63 -2.07 10.47 -3.00
N ALA A 64 -2.07 11.05 -1.79
CA ALA A 64 -0.90 11.74 -1.24
C ALA A 64 0.26 10.76 -1.03
N PRO A 65 1.54 11.20 -1.08
CA PRO A 65 2.65 10.33 -0.75
C PRO A 65 2.52 9.83 0.70
N TYR A 66 2.81 8.55 0.92
CA TYR A 66 2.87 7.95 2.24
C TYR A 66 4.28 7.45 2.48
N GLN A 67 4.86 7.82 3.62
CA GLN A 67 6.17 7.37 4.03
C GLN A 67 6.26 7.25 5.54
N ILE A 68 6.80 6.13 6.03
CA ILE A 68 7.14 5.95 7.43
C ILE A 68 8.49 5.25 7.56
N HIS A 69 9.16 5.56 8.67
CA HIS A 69 10.40 4.94 9.09
C HIS A 69 10.26 4.48 10.52
N THR A 70 10.53 3.21 10.78
CA THR A 70 10.42 2.61 12.11
C THR A 70 11.61 1.70 12.38
N ALA A 71 11.70 1.18 13.60
CA ALA A 71 12.70 0.17 13.91
C ALA A 71 12.51 -1.12 13.09
N TRP A 72 11.29 -1.48 12.67
CA TRP A 72 11.05 -2.75 11.98
C TRP A 72 11.03 -2.62 10.47
N VAL A 73 10.45 -1.52 9.98
CA VAL A 73 10.13 -1.34 8.57
C VAL A 73 10.29 0.09 8.10
N ASP A 74 10.61 0.23 6.82
CA ASP A 74 10.37 1.44 6.03
C ASP A 74 9.30 1.15 4.99
N PHE A 75 8.27 2.00 4.94
CA PHE A 75 7.26 1.94 3.89
C PHE A 75 7.25 3.24 3.11
N CYS A 76 7.15 3.13 1.80
CA CYS A 76 7.03 4.27 0.90
C CYS A 76 6.03 3.95 -0.20
N ARG A 77 5.09 4.86 -0.46
CA ARG A 77 4.15 4.79 -1.58
C ARG A 77 3.98 6.17 -2.16
N THR A 78 4.28 6.31 -3.45
CA THR A 78 4.17 7.57 -4.18
C THR A 78 3.47 7.36 -5.52
N TYR A 79 2.78 8.39 -5.99
CA TYR A 79 2.26 8.45 -7.34
C TYR A 79 2.93 9.58 -8.12
N SER A 80 3.19 9.34 -9.40
CA SER A 80 3.65 10.36 -10.34
C SER A 80 2.86 10.26 -11.64
N GLN A 81 2.64 11.38 -12.30
CA GLN A 81 2.02 11.43 -13.62
C GLN A 81 3.02 12.02 -14.62
N THR A 82 3.16 11.39 -15.78
CA THR A 82 3.91 11.93 -16.92
C THR A 82 3.11 11.68 -18.19
N GLY A 83 2.64 12.76 -18.83
CA GLY A 83 1.73 12.65 -19.96
C GLY A 83 0.45 11.90 -19.60
N ASN A 84 0.16 10.85 -20.37
CA ASN A 84 -1.00 9.97 -20.19
C ASN A 84 -0.72 8.75 -19.30
N GLN A 85 0.39 8.72 -18.55
CA GLN A 85 0.73 7.59 -17.69
C GLN A 85 0.83 8.04 -16.23
N ILE A 86 0.22 7.27 -15.34
CA ILE A 86 0.44 7.34 -13.89
C ILE A 86 1.35 6.17 -13.50
N VAL A 87 2.31 6.41 -12.62
CA VAL A 87 3.16 5.38 -12.02
C VAL A 87 2.99 5.43 -10.51
N MET A 88 2.50 4.34 -9.93
CA MET A 88 2.62 4.08 -8.50
C MET A 88 3.97 3.42 -8.26
N HIS A 89 4.75 3.97 -7.34
CA HIS A 89 5.91 3.31 -6.75
C HIS A 89 5.57 2.92 -5.31
N LYS A 90 5.75 1.65 -4.96
CA LYS A 90 5.50 1.10 -3.62
C LYS A 90 6.74 0.32 -3.18
N GLU A 91 7.31 0.71 -2.06
CA GLU A 91 8.49 0.09 -1.46
C GLU A 91 8.20 -0.30 0.00
N CYS A 92 8.57 -1.53 0.35
CA CYS A 92 8.50 -2.09 1.69
C CYS A 92 9.84 -2.71 2.05
N VAL A 93 10.49 -2.19 3.08
CA VAL A 93 11.76 -2.71 3.60
C VAL A 93 11.55 -3.22 5.02
N ILE A 94 12.03 -4.43 5.31
CA ILE A 94 11.98 -5.06 6.64
C ILE A 94 13.41 -5.17 7.18
N HIS A 95 13.70 -4.44 8.26
CA HIS A 95 15.03 -4.32 8.87
C HIS A 95 15.19 -5.21 10.10
N HIS A 96 14.39 -4.97 11.14
CA HIS A 96 14.44 -5.74 12.38
C HIS A 96 13.26 -6.71 12.42
N ARG A 97 13.57 -8.01 12.56
CA ARG A 97 12.57 -9.08 12.46
C ARG A 97 11.82 -9.36 13.75
N ARG A 98 12.38 -8.99 14.90
CA ARG A 98 11.79 -9.27 16.21
C ARG A 98 10.92 -8.09 16.64
N VAL A 99 9.63 -8.34 16.79
CA VAL A 99 8.67 -7.42 17.39
C VAL A 99 8.42 -7.88 18.83
N PRO A 100 8.90 -7.14 19.84
CA PRO A 100 8.60 -7.45 21.24
C PRO A 100 7.10 -7.57 21.47
N ARG A 101 6.67 -8.49 22.34
CA ARG A 101 5.25 -8.70 22.63
C ARG A 101 4.52 -7.41 23.02
N SER A 102 5.16 -6.55 23.81
CA SER A 102 4.62 -5.26 24.23
C SER A 102 4.38 -4.29 23.07
N GLU A 103 5.12 -4.44 21.97
CA GLU A 103 5.08 -3.58 20.78
C GLU A 103 4.17 -4.12 19.67
N ILE A 104 3.61 -5.33 19.82
CA ILE A 104 2.72 -5.92 18.81
C ILE A 104 1.51 -5.03 18.49
N PRO A 105 0.87 -4.33 19.46
CA PRO A 105 -0.20 -3.39 19.11
C PRO A 105 0.26 -2.26 18.18
N ALA A 106 1.47 -1.70 18.40
CA ALA A 106 2.04 -0.68 17.54
C ALA A 106 2.38 -1.25 16.15
N TRP A 107 2.95 -2.44 16.09
CA TRP A 107 3.18 -3.18 14.85
C TRP A 107 1.89 -3.39 14.04
N ASN A 108 0.83 -3.89 14.67
CA ASN A 108 -0.45 -4.11 14.00
C ASN A 108 -1.04 -2.81 13.45
N LYS A 109 -0.89 -1.69 14.19
CA LYS A 109 -1.30 -0.38 13.71
C LYS A 109 -0.51 0.02 12.45
N ILE A 110 0.81 -0.16 12.46
CA ILE A 110 1.69 0.12 11.30
C ILE A 110 1.25 -0.69 10.08
N ILE A 111 0.97 -1.98 10.23
CA ILE A 111 0.51 -2.85 9.12
C ILE A 111 -0.88 -2.42 8.61
N SER A 112 -1.79 -2.06 9.53
CA SER A 112 -3.11 -1.56 9.15
C SER A 112 -3.04 -0.23 8.40
N ASP A 113 -2.27 0.74 8.91
CA ASP A 113 -2.09 2.05 8.29
C ASP A 113 -1.46 1.90 6.90
N TRP A 114 -0.48 1.01 6.75
CA TRP A 114 0.13 0.69 5.46
C TRP A 114 -0.86 0.09 4.46
N GLY A 115 -1.69 -0.85 4.91
CA GLY A 115 -2.75 -1.43 4.09
C GLY A 115 -3.77 -0.38 3.65
N ALA A 116 -4.19 0.51 4.55
CA ALA A 116 -5.09 1.61 4.22
C ALA A 116 -4.47 2.57 3.19
N ALA A 117 -3.23 3.00 3.41
CA ALA A 117 -2.51 3.88 2.48
C ALA A 117 -2.34 3.23 1.09
N CYS A 118 -2.00 1.94 1.03
CA CYS A 118 -1.87 1.23 -0.25
C CYS A 118 -3.20 1.15 -1.01
N ASN A 119 -4.33 1.04 -0.31
CA ASN A 119 -5.66 0.88 -0.91
C ASN A 119 -6.34 2.21 -1.29
N GLU A 120 -5.70 3.36 -1.07
CA GLU A 120 -6.19 4.64 -1.57
C GLU A 120 -6.21 4.64 -3.11
N GLN A 121 -7.31 5.13 -3.68
CA GLN A 121 -7.61 5.03 -5.10
C GLN A 121 -7.09 6.23 -5.90
N VAL A 122 -6.62 5.95 -7.11
CA VAL A 122 -6.45 6.98 -8.15
C VAL A 122 -7.82 7.29 -8.73
N VAL A 123 -8.14 8.58 -8.93
CA VAL A 123 -9.43 8.98 -9.51
C VAL A 123 -9.22 9.62 -10.87
N LEU A 124 -9.87 9.06 -11.88
CA LEU A 124 -9.99 9.66 -13.22
C LEU A 124 -11.40 10.21 -13.41
N LYS A 125 -11.55 11.21 -14.26
CA LYS A 125 -12.84 11.75 -14.70
C LYS A 125 -12.82 11.99 -16.20
N GLU A 126 -14.00 12.10 -16.81
CA GLU A 126 -14.12 12.59 -18.17
C GLU A 126 -13.56 14.01 -18.29
N LYS A 127 -12.94 14.31 -19.45
CA LYS A 127 -12.46 15.64 -19.80
C LYS A 127 -13.61 16.62 -20.08
#